data_AF-A0A957SN26-F1
#
_entry.id   AF-A0A957SN26-F1
#
_cell.length_a   1.000
_cell.length_b   1.000
_cell.length_c   1.000
_cell.angle_alpha   90.00
_cell.angle_beta   90.00
_cell.angle_gamma   90.00
#
_symmetry.space_group_name_H-M   'P 1'
#
loop_
_entity.id
_entity.type
_entity.pdbx_description
1 polymer ?
#
loop_
_entity_poly.entity_id
_entity_poly.type
_entity_poly.pdbx_seq_one_letter_code
_entity_poly.pdbx_strand_id
1 'polypeptide(L)'
;MPTLENLTETDIQQYAGKNNLKKASSYGTRILNAARAGHTLTARIHGSSAYDVEIDVEADGIFGHCSCPYNRSGSACKHLAALLLKWVSEPESFTIHAPSEADVNDALPVVHVDPPPSTPPKQRSWWLAVSFAQQQAADEDQLAQWLGQHTVQILRAMAKKRKWQISGTRKDDIVSQIMTHMASLPDNAKTIYSLDEEHRQVLRACAL
;
A
#
# COMPACT_ATOMS: atom_id res chain seq x y z
N MET A 1 25.27 17.86 -8.02
CA MET A 1 24.62 16.73 -7.35
C MET A 1 25.03 16.81 -5.89
N PRO A 2 24.09 16.84 -4.95
CA PRO A 2 24.39 17.10 -3.54
C PRO A 2 25.20 15.93 -2.95
N THR A 3 26.26 16.24 -2.24
CA THR A 3 27.02 15.35 -1.35
C THR A 3 27.11 16.03 0.01
N LEU A 4 27.46 15.31 1.07
CA LEU A 4 27.60 15.93 2.41
C LEU A 4 28.61 17.08 2.43
N GLU A 5 29.60 17.08 1.54
CA GLU A 5 30.67 18.09 1.45
C GLU A 5 30.23 19.36 0.71
N ASN A 6 29.20 19.28 -0.15
CA ASN A 6 28.75 20.40 -0.97
C ASN A 6 27.28 20.78 -0.72
N LEU A 7 26.63 20.16 0.27
CA LEU A 7 25.23 20.37 0.61
C LEU A 7 24.99 21.83 1.01
N THR A 8 24.01 22.47 0.39
CA THR A 8 23.62 23.85 0.70
C THR A 8 22.25 23.93 1.35
N GLU A 9 21.94 25.04 2.03
CA GLU A 9 20.59 25.29 2.55
C GLU A 9 19.51 25.26 1.45
N THR A 10 19.87 25.62 0.21
CA THR A 10 18.98 25.54 -0.95
C THR A 10 18.58 24.10 -1.25
N ASP A 11 19.52 23.15 -1.18
CA ASP A 11 19.26 21.73 -1.40
C ASP A 11 18.34 21.17 -0.29
N ILE A 12 18.58 21.60 0.96
CA ILE A 12 17.72 21.23 2.10
C ILE A 12 16.30 21.81 1.91
N GLN A 13 16.19 23.05 1.41
CA GLN A 13 14.90 23.67 1.12
C GLN A 13 14.15 22.92 0.02
N GLN A 14 14.85 22.46 -1.01
CA GLN A 14 14.27 21.66 -2.09
C GLN A 14 13.78 20.29 -1.58
N TYR A 15 14.53 19.66 -0.68
CA TYR A 15 14.19 18.37 -0.09
C TYR A 15 13.02 18.44 0.92
N ALA A 16 13.09 19.34 1.90
CA ALA A 16 12.11 19.41 3.00
C ALA A 16 10.97 20.39 2.77
N GLY A 17 11.10 21.30 1.82
CA GLY A 17 10.19 22.41 1.61
C GLY A 17 10.37 23.53 2.63
N LYS A 18 10.10 24.76 2.19
CA LYS A 18 10.30 26.01 2.94
C LYS A 18 9.65 26.01 4.33
N ASN A 19 8.47 25.40 4.47
CA ASN A 19 7.73 25.37 5.74
C ASN A 19 8.40 24.48 6.79
N ASN A 20 8.94 23.32 6.39
CA ASN A 20 9.62 22.44 7.33
C ASN A 20 11.02 22.95 7.65
N LEU A 21 11.71 23.56 6.68
CA LEU A 21 13.00 24.23 6.91
C LEU A 21 12.86 25.36 7.95
N LYS A 22 11.84 26.22 7.81
CA LYS A 22 11.59 27.28 8.79
C LYS A 22 11.33 26.74 10.21
N LYS A 23 10.69 25.58 10.33
CA LYS A 23 10.44 24.94 11.65
C LYS A 23 11.71 24.30 12.20
N ALA A 24 12.56 23.77 11.33
CA ALA A 24 13.76 23.04 11.67
C ALA A 24 14.81 23.89 12.40
N SER A 25 14.92 25.19 12.07
CA SER A 25 15.85 26.11 12.73
C SER A 25 15.71 26.17 14.27
N SER A 26 14.52 25.88 14.80
CA SER A 26 14.27 25.85 16.25
C SER A 26 14.71 24.58 16.98
N TYR A 27 15.20 23.56 16.25
CA TYR A 27 15.51 22.24 16.81
C TYR A 27 17.01 22.00 17.05
N GLY A 28 17.90 22.95 16.74
CA GLY A 28 19.36 22.74 16.82
C GLY A 28 19.85 22.22 18.19
N THR A 29 19.31 22.73 19.29
CA THR A 29 19.65 22.31 20.67
C THR A 29 18.99 21.00 21.12
N ARG A 30 18.08 20.46 20.30
CA ARG A 30 17.31 19.24 20.60
C ARG A 30 17.86 18.01 19.90
N ILE A 31 18.92 18.17 19.13
CA ILE A 31 19.62 17.10 18.41
C ILE A 31 20.69 16.54 19.34
N LEU A 32 20.57 15.26 19.67
CA LEU A 32 21.49 14.52 20.51
C LEU A 32 22.16 13.40 19.70
N ASN A 33 23.37 13.03 20.10
CA ASN A 33 24.14 11.95 19.48
C ASN A 33 24.24 12.08 17.96
N ALA A 34 24.47 13.31 17.48
CA ALA A 34 24.65 13.55 16.06
C ALA A 34 25.96 12.90 15.61
N ALA A 35 25.87 12.03 14.62
CA ALA A 35 27.01 11.29 14.11
C ALA A 35 26.97 11.18 12.59
N ARG A 36 28.17 11.03 12.00
CA ARG A 36 28.35 10.81 10.58
C ARG A 36 29.13 9.51 10.37
N ALA A 37 28.65 8.66 9.48
CA ALA A 37 29.33 7.48 8.98
C ALA A 37 29.28 7.52 7.44
N GLY A 38 30.41 7.71 6.77
CA GLY A 38 30.43 7.82 5.30
C GLY A 38 29.55 8.97 4.77
N HIS A 39 28.49 8.61 4.04
CA HIS A 39 27.48 9.51 3.47
C HIS A 39 26.18 9.57 4.28
N THR A 40 26.15 8.90 5.43
CA THR A 40 25.00 8.78 6.33
C THR A 40 25.16 9.69 7.55
N LEU A 41 24.09 10.40 7.90
CA LEU A 41 23.95 11.17 9.13
C LEU A 41 22.90 10.53 10.02
N THR A 42 23.24 10.32 11.30
CA THR A 42 22.32 9.80 12.31
C THR A 42 22.21 10.76 13.48
N ALA A 43 21.03 10.82 14.10
CA ALA A 43 20.84 11.52 15.36
C ALA A 43 19.56 11.08 16.07
N ARG A 44 19.45 11.45 17.35
CA ARG A 44 18.20 11.39 18.11
C ARG A 44 17.70 12.79 18.40
N ILE A 45 16.51 13.12 17.92
CA ILE A 45 15.93 14.47 18.03
C ILE A 45 14.77 14.48 19.01
N HIS A 46 14.83 15.36 20.01
CA HIS A 46 13.76 15.55 20.99
C HIS A 46 12.66 16.49 20.47
N GLY A 47 11.44 15.95 20.37
CA GLY A 47 10.21 16.68 20.08
C GLY A 47 9.14 16.38 21.14
N SER A 48 7.96 15.90 20.72
CA SER A 48 6.98 15.32 21.64
C SER A 48 7.41 13.96 22.21
N SER A 49 8.35 13.29 21.55
CA SER A 49 9.07 12.10 21.98
C SER A 49 10.52 12.23 21.50
N ALA A 50 11.39 11.32 21.90
CA ALA A 50 12.65 11.11 21.19
C ALA A 50 12.37 10.41 19.86
N TYR A 51 12.92 10.94 18.78
CA TYR A 51 12.81 10.37 17.44
C TYR A 51 14.19 10.05 16.89
N ASP A 52 14.37 8.83 16.41
CA ASP A 52 15.53 8.44 15.61
C ASP A 52 15.39 8.98 14.19
N VAL A 53 16.51 9.49 13.70
CA VAL A 53 16.63 10.16 12.41
C VAL A 53 17.90 9.66 11.72
N GLU A 54 17.74 9.28 10.46
CA GLU A 54 18.80 8.77 9.59
C GLU A 54 18.64 9.41 8.22
N ILE A 55 19.75 9.86 7.64
CA ILE A 55 19.78 10.56 6.36
C ILE A 55 20.98 10.10 5.55
N ASP A 56 20.72 9.59 4.34
CA ASP A 56 21.73 9.27 3.36
C ASP A 56 21.77 10.35 2.28
N VAL A 57 22.96 10.85 1.99
CA VAL A 57 23.19 11.84 0.93
C VAL A 57 24.10 11.22 -0.12
N GLU A 58 23.48 10.64 -1.12
CA GLU A 58 24.14 9.99 -2.25
C GLU A 58 24.06 10.85 -3.52
N ALA A 59 24.74 10.41 -4.59
CA ALA A 59 24.78 11.14 -5.85
C ALA A 59 23.37 11.31 -6.47
N ASP A 60 22.47 10.36 -6.27
CA ASP A 60 21.11 10.33 -6.80
C ASP A 60 20.09 11.11 -5.96
N GLY A 61 20.43 11.51 -4.73
CA GLY A 61 19.58 12.39 -3.93
C GLY A 61 19.81 12.34 -2.42
N ILE A 62 18.89 12.98 -1.69
CA ILE A 62 18.82 12.95 -0.23
C ILE A 62 17.69 12.00 0.16
N PHE A 63 18.00 10.95 0.90
CA PHE A 63 17.05 9.99 1.43
C PHE A 63 17.05 10.08 2.94
N GLY A 64 15.88 9.99 3.55
CA GLY A 64 15.79 10.26 4.97
C GLY A 64 14.63 9.54 5.63
N HIS A 65 14.95 8.84 6.71
CA HIS A 65 14.00 8.19 7.57
C HIS A 65 13.92 8.92 8.91
N CYS A 66 12.69 9.15 9.37
CA CYS A 66 12.47 9.61 10.73
C CYS A 66 11.31 8.84 11.35
N SER A 67 11.54 8.33 12.56
CA SER A 67 10.52 7.62 13.37
C SER A 67 9.31 8.48 13.79
N CYS A 68 9.27 9.77 13.41
CA CYS A 68 8.16 10.65 13.73
C CYS A 68 6.91 10.33 12.90
N PRO A 69 5.69 10.58 13.43
CA PRO A 69 4.45 10.24 12.75
C PRO A 69 4.24 10.96 11.41
N TYR A 70 4.98 12.04 11.17
CA TYR A 70 4.85 12.91 9.99
C TYR A 70 5.73 12.50 8.80
N ASN A 71 6.72 11.61 8.97
CA ASN A 71 7.54 11.12 7.85
C ASN A 71 6.82 10.03 7.02
N ARG A 72 5.64 9.56 7.47
CA ARG A 72 4.86 8.51 6.81
C ARG A 72 4.31 8.86 5.42
N SER A 73 4.30 10.14 5.03
CA SER A 73 3.75 10.58 3.74
C SER A 73 4.80 10.74 2.64
N GLY A 74 6.01 10.20 2.81
CA GLY A 74 7.10 10.35 1.85
C GLY A 74 7.66 11.78 1.74
N SER A 75 7.24 12.68 2.63
CA SER A 75 7.76 14.06 2.71
C SER A 75 8.78 14.18 3.85
N ALA A 76 9.82 14.95 3.60
CA ALA A 76 10.85 15.21 4.59
C ALA A 76 10.30 16.08 5.73
N CYS A 77 10.29 15.52 6.93
CA CYS A 77 9.82 16.20 8.11
C CYS A 77 10.82 17.25 8.60
N LYS A 78 10.36 18.15 9.48
CA LYS A 78 11.22 19.16 10.12
C LYS A 78 12.43 18.59 10.87
N HIS A 79 12.37 17.33 11.34
CA HIS A 79 13.49 16.68 12.04
C HIS A 79 14.63 16.34 11.06
N LEU A 80 14.29 15.84 9.88
CA LEU A 80 15.25 15.59 8.80
C LEU A 80 15.92 16.89 8.36
N ALA A 81 15.12 17.94 8.13
CA ALA A 81 15.63 19.26 7.82
C ALA A 81 16.53 19.84 8.94
N ALA A 82 16.23 19.57 10.21
CA ALA A 82 17.02 20.06 11.34
C ALA A 82 18.39 19.39 11.42
N LEU A 83 18.46 18.08 11.15
CA LEU A 83 19.73 17.36 11.11
C LEU A 83 20.62 17.85 9.97
N LEU A 84 20.04 18.03 8.77
CA LEU A 84 20.76 18.59 7.61
C LEU A 84 21.24 20.02 7.85
N LEU A 85 20.40 20.88 8.45
CA LEU A 85 20.78 22.24 8.79
C LEU A 85 21.93 22.27 9.80
N LYS A 86 21.89 21.38 10.81
CA LYS A 86 22.97 21.26 11.79
C LYS A 86 24.26 20.80 11.11
N TRP A 87 24.18 19.86 10.17
CA TRP A 87 25.36 19.41 9.40
C TRP A 87 25.97 20.55 8.56
N VAL A 88 25.15 21.35 7.88
CA VAL A 88 25.65 22.49 7.06
C VAL A 88 26.22 23.61 7.94
N SER A 89 25.67 23.83 9.13
CA SER A 89 26.07 24.93 10.01
C SER A 89 27.24 24.60 10.93
N GLU A 90 27.27 23.38 11.47
CA GLU A 90 28.18 22.93 12.52
C GLU A 90 28.61 21.46 12.27
N PRO A 91 29.25 21.15 11.13
CA PRO A 91 29.68 19.78 10.80
C PRO A 91 30.64 19.20 11.85
N GLU A 92 31.43 20.04 12.51
CA GLU A 92 32.35 19.66 13.59
C GLU A 92 31.66 19.17 14.86
N SER A 93 30.36 19.43 15.02
CA SER A 93 29.58 18.95 16.16
C SER A 93 29.18 17.47 16.05
N PHE A 94 29.41 16.84 14.89
CA PHE A 94 29.08 15.44 14.64
C PHE A 94 30.24 14.53 15.04
N THR A 95 29.90 13.45 15.72
CA THR A 95 30.87 12.39 15.98
C THR A 95 31.12 11.63 14.68
N ILE A 96 32.37 11.63 14.20
CA ILE A 96 32.74 10.86 13.01
C ILE A 96 32.98 9.42 13.43
N HIS A 97 32.14 8.52 12.93
CA HIS A 97 32.40 7.09 12.99
C HIS A 97 33.09 6.66 11.71
N ALA A 98 34.00 5.68 11.82
CA ALA A 98 34.40 4.95 10.62
C ALA A 98 33.10 4.41 9.98
N PRO A 99 32.96 4.45 8.65
CA PRO A 99 31.87 3.75 7.99
C PRO A 99 31.85 2.34 8.57
N SER A 100 30.74 1.97 9.20
CA SER A 100 30.60 0.62 9.73
C SER A 100 30.87 -0.32 8.57
N GLU A 101 31.66 -1.38 8.78
CA GLU A 101 31.79 -2.45 7.78
C GLU A 101 30.42 -3.05 7.42
N ALA A 102 29.37 -2.76 8.20
CA ALA A 102 27.98 -3.07 7.88
C ALA A 102 27.39 -2.25 6.71
N ASP A 103 27.90 -1.04 6.41
CA ASP A 103 27.27 -0.16 5.40
C ASP A 103 27.83 -0.34 3.99
N VAL A 104 28.94 -1.05 3.82
CA VAL A 104 29.58 -1.23 2.49
C VAL A 104 29.40 -2.64 1.94
N ASN A 105 28.90 -3.61 2.72
CA ASN A 105 28.71 -4.98 2.24
C ASN A 105 27.78 -5.89 3.07
N ASP A 106 26.87 -5.39 3.91
CA ASP A 106 25.82 -6.28 4.47
C ASP A 106 24.61 -6.32 3.53
N ALA A 107 24.79 -7.03 2.40
CA ALA A 107 23.73 -7.94 2.04
C ALA A 107 23.57 -8.86 3.25
N LEU A 108 22.58 -8.58 4.12
CA LEU A 108 22.19 -9.42 5.26
C LEU A 108 22.55 -10.85 4.92
N PRO A 109 23.38 -11.56 5.69
CA PRO A 109 23.93 -12.84 5.27
C PRO A 109 22.81 -13.71 4.74
N VAL A 110 22.75 -13.83 3.41
CA VAL A 110 21.68 -14.55 2.74
C VAL A 110 22.06 -16.00 2.91
N VAL A 111 21.66 -16.57 4.04
CA VAL A 111 21.66 -18.00 4.19
C VAL A 111 20.63 -18.50 3.20
N HIS A 112 21.11 -19.04 2.09
CA HIS A 112 20.26 -19.75 1.15
C HIS A 112 19.72 -20.97 1.90
N VAL A 113 18.56 -20.80 2.52
CA VAL A 113 17.81 -21.91 3.10
C VAL A 113 17.16 -22.58 1.91
N ASP A 114 17.71 -23.73 1.51
CA ASP A 114 16.96 -24.62 0.64
C ASP A 114 15.58 -24.79 1.27
N PRO A 115 14.49 -24.50 0.52
CA PRO A 115 13.16 -24.66 1.08
C PRO A 115 13.11 -26.06 1.68
N PRO A 116 12.72 -26.20 2.97
CA PRO A 116 12.63 -27.52 3.57
C PRO A 116 11.80 -28.37 2.62
N PRO A 117 12.15 -29.65 2.41
CA PRO A 117 11.48 -30.51 1.43
C PRO A 117 9.98 -30.41 1.69
N SER A 118 9.32 -29.58 0.88
CA SER A 118 7.90 -29.34 1.06
C SER A 118 7.28 -30.62 0.57
N THR A 119 6.65 -31.35 1.49
CA THR A 119 5.90 -32.51 1.06
C THR A 119 4.71 -31.93 0.30
N PRO A 120 4.64 -32.06 -1.03
CA PRO A 120 3.45 -31.60 -1.73
C PRO A 120 2.27 -32.34 -1.10
N PRO A 121 1.17 -31.64 -0.80
CA PRO A 121 0.02 -32.32 -0.23
C PRO A 121 -0.35 -33.46 -1.19
N LYS A 122 -0.46 -34.68 -0.63
CA LYS A 122 -0.74 -35.91 -1.42
C LYS A 122 -1.98 -35.76 -2.31
N GLN A 123 -2.88 -34.87 -1.91
CA GLN A 123 -4.06 -34.47 -2.64
C GLN A 123 -4.10 -32.95 -2.70
N ARG A 124 -4.42 -32.40 -3.88
CA ARG A 124 -4.75 -30.98 -3.99
C ARG A 124 -5.95 -30.68 -3.11
N SER A 125 -5.93 -29.55 -2.41
CA SER A 125 -7.11 -29.04 -1.74
C SER A 125 -8.29 -29.01 -2.70
N TRP A 126 -9.50 -29.29 -2.21
CA TRP A 126 -10.68 -29.44 -3.06
C TRP A 126 -10.93 -28.21 -3.96
N TRP A 127 -10.65 -26.99 -3.47
CA TRP A 127 -10.77 -25.76 -4.27
C TRP A 127 -9.71 -25.58 -5.37
N LEU A 128 -8.60 -26.34 -5.33
CA LEU A 128 -7.58 -26.40 -6.39
C LEU A 128 -7.78 -27.60 -7.33
N ALA A 129 -8.70 -28.50 -6.98
CA ALA A 129 -9.05 -29.65 -7.80
C ALA A 129 -10.18 -29.34 -8.80
N VAL A 130 -10.94 -28.28 -8.55
CA VAL A 130 -12.05 -27.82 -9.41
C VAL A 130 -11.52 -26.73 -10.34
N SER A 131 -11.73 -26.90 -11.65
CA SER A 131 -11.39 -25.86 -12.62
C SER A 131 -12.35 -24.67 -12.49
N PHE A 132 -11.91 -23.48 -12.92
CA PHE A 132 -12.76 -22.29 -12.95
C PHE A 132 -14.08 -22.54 -13.69
N ALA A 133 -14.04 -23.25 -14.82
CA ALA A 133 -15.24 -23.59 -15.59
C ALA A 133 -16.21 -24.50 -14.82
N GLN A 134 -15.68 -25.47 -14.05
CA GLN A 134 -16.51 -26.34 -13.21
C GLN A 134 -17.11 -25.57 -12.03
N GLN A 135 -16.34 -24.67 -11.40
CA GLN A 135 -16.84 -23.83 -10.32
C GLN A 135 -17.95 -22.90 -10.84
N GLN A 136 -17.72 -22.25 -11.99
CA GLN A 136 -18.71 -21.38 -12.62
C GLN A 136 -20.00 -22.15 -12.94
N ALA A 137 -19.90 -23.36 -13.50
CA ALA A 137 -21.08 -24.19 -13.79
C ALA A 137 -21.84 -24.56 -12.50
N ALA A 138 -21.13 -24.92 -11.43
CA ALA A 138 -21.76 -25.21 -10.14
C ALA A 138 -22.44 -23.98 -9.53
N ASP A 139 -21.82 -22.80 -9.65
CA ASP A 139 -22.39 -21.53 -9.19
C ASP A 139 -23.65 -21.14 -10.00
N GLU A 140 -23.64 -21.37 -11.31
CA GLU A 140 -24.79 -21.16 -12.20
C GLU A 140 -25.95 -22.11 -11.84
N ASP A 141 -25.67 -23.40 -11.64
CA ASP A 141 -26.66 -24.39 -11.20
C ASP A 141 -27.27 -24.02 -9.84
N GLN A 142 -26.42 -23.60 -8.89
CA GLN A 142 -26.85 -23.16 -7.57
C GLN A 142 -27.72 -21.90 -7.64
N LEU A 143 -27.35 -20.93 -8.47
CA LEU A 143 -28.16 -19.73 -8.70
C LEU A 143 -29.51 -20.08 -9.32
N ALA A 144 -29.55 -20.99 -10.31
CA ALA A 144 -30.78 -21.48 -10.94
C ALA A 144 -31.70 -22.12 -9.89
N GLN A 145 -31.13 -22.94 -9.00
CA GLN A 145 -31.88 -23.59 -7.93
C GLN A 145 -32.49 -22.57 -6.96
N TRP A 146 -31.72 -21.57 -6.51
CA TRP A 146 -32.19 -20.52 -5.61
C TRP A 146 -33.31 -19.68 -6.24
N LEU A 147 -33.14 -19.23 -7.49
CA LEU A 147 -34.19 -18.53 -8.24
C LEU A 147 -35.42 -19.43 -8.40
N GLY A 148 -35.21 -20.72 -8.64
CA GLY A 148 -36.21 -21.76 -8.72
C GLY A 148 -37.01 -21.99 -7.44
N GLN A 149 -36.57 -21.48 -6.28
CA GLN A 149 -37.35 -21.56 -5.02
C GLN A 149 -38.40 -20.44 -4.91
N HIS A 150 -38.25 -19.35 -5.66
CA HIS A 150 -39.19 -18.21 -5.61
C HIS A 150 -40.40 -18.39 -6.54
N THR A 151 -41.49 -17.67 -6.30
CA THR A 151 -42.66 -17.72 -7.19
C THR A 151 -42.44 -16.91 -8.48
N VAL A 152 -43.16 -17.24 -9.56
CA VAL A 152 -43.10 -16.48 -10.82
C VAL A 152 -43.43 -14.99 -10.60
N GLN A 153 -44.31 -14.67 -9.64
CA GLN A 153 -44.63 -13.30 -9.28
C GLN A 153 -43.42 -12.55 -8.71
N ILE A 154 -42.67 -13.18 -7.79
CA ILE A 154 -41.44 -12.61 -7.22
C ILE A 154 -40.40 -12.42 -8.32
N LEU A 155 -40.17 -13.44 -9.15
CA LEU A 155 -39.20 -13.37 -10.25
C LEU A 155 -39.52 -12.22 -11.23
N ARG A 156 -40.79 -12.04 -11.59
CA ARG A 156 -41.23 -10.92 -12.43
C ARG A 156 -41.09 -9.57 -11.73
N ALA A 157 -41.35 -9.49 -10.43
CA ALA A 157 -41.14 -8.27 -9.66
C ALA A 157 -39.65 -7.86 -9.63
N MET A 158 -38.74 -8.83 -9.47
CA MET A 158 -37.29 -8.57 -9.54
C MET A 158 -36.88 -8.04 -10.91
N ALA A 159 -37.31 -8.71 -11.98
CA ALA A 159 -37.03 -8.27 -13.35
C ALA A 159 -37.55 -6.86 -13.62
N LYS A 160 -38.79 -6.55 -13.18
CA LYS A 160 -39.37 -5.21 -13.29
C LYS A 160 -38.55 -4.15 -12.54
N LYS A 161 -38.11 -4.43 -11.31
CA LYS A 161 -37.28 -3.51 -10.51
C LYS A 161 -35.95 -3.19 -11.22
N ARG A 162 -35.39 -4.17 -11.93
CA ARG A 162 -34.15 -4.04 -12.71
C ARG A 162 -34.37 -3.59 -14.16
N LYS A 163 -35.62 -3.37 -14.58
CA LYS A 163 -36.01 -3.03 -15.96
C LYS A 163 -35.57 -4.09 -16.99
N TRP A 164 -35.51 -5.35 -16.59
CA TRP A 164 -35.22 -6.49 -17.47
C TRP A 164 -36.47 -6.91 -18.25
N GLN A 165 -36.27 -7.20 -19.53
CA GLN A 165 -37.33 -7.67 -20.42
C GLN A 165 -37.34 -9.19 -20.38
N ILE A 166 -38.35 -9.76 -19.73
CA ILE A 166 -38.54 -11.21 -19.64
C ILE A 166 -39.92 -11.59 -20.15
N SER A 167 -40.02 -12.73 -20.83
CA SER A 167 -41.25 -13.21 -21.45
C SER A 167 -41.51 -14.69 -21.14
N GLY A 168 -42.71 -15.17 -21.49
CA GLY A 168 -43.11 -16.56 -21.24
C GLY A 168 -43.79 -16.79 -19.89
N THR A 169 -44.32 -17.99 -19.71
CA THR A 169 -45.14 -18.40 -18.55
C THR A 169 -44.51 -19.52 -17.74
N ARG A 170 -43.59 -20.30 -18.33
CA ARG A 170 -42.86 -21.36 -17.63
C ARG A 170 -41.84 -20.74 -16.69
N LYS A 171 -41.74 -21.31 -15.50
CA LYS A 171 -40.83 -20.83 -14.45
C LYS A 171 -39.37 -20.97 -14.88
N ASP A 172 -39.00 -22.11 -15.45
CA ASP A 172 -37.62 -22.38 -15.86
C ASP A 172 -37.16 -21.39 -16.93
N ASP A 173 -38.01 -21.10 -17.93
CA ASP A 173 -37.71 -20.11 -18.97
C ASP A 173 -37.49 -18.71 -18.38
N ILE A 174 -38.27 -18.33 -17.35
CA ILE A 174 -38.12 -17.06 -16.63
C ILE A 174 -36.82 -17.04 -15.82
N VAL A 175 -36.47 -18.14 -15.15
CA VAL A 175 -35.21 -18.27 -14.39
C VAL A 175 -34.01 -18.13 -15.32
N SER A 176 -33.99 -18.85 -16.45
CA SER A 176 -32.90 -18.77 -17.44
C SER A 176 -32.72 -17.36 -18.01
N GLN A 177 -33.81 -16.65 -18.31
CA GLN A 177 -33.76 -15.26 -18.76
C GLN A 177 -33.18 -14.34 -17.68
N ILE A 178 -33.57 -14.51 -16.41
CA ILE A 178 -33.01 -13.73 -15.28
C ILE A 178 -31.51 -14.01 -15.11
N MET A 179 -31.09 -15.28 -15.19
CA MET A 179 -29.67 -15.63 -15.11
C MET A 179 -28.85 -14.99 -16.23
N THR A 180 -29.37 -14.98 -17.47
CA THR A 180 -28.72 -14.30 -18.61
C THR A 180 -28.54 -12.81 -18.35
N HIS A 181 -29.54 -12.15 -17.76
CA HIS A 181 -29.43 -10.75 -17.35
C HIS A 181 -28.42 -10.53 -16.21
N MET A 182 -28.34 -11.44 -15.24
CA MET A 182 -27.36 -11.36 -14.14
C MET A 182 -25.92 -11.60 -14.60
N ALA A 183 -25.70 -12.40 -15.65
CA ALA A 183 -24.39 -12.61 -16.26
C ALA A 183 -23.97 -11.44 -17.18
N SER A 184 -24.89 -10.54 -17.53
CA SER A 184 -24.64 -9.43 -18.46
C SER A 184 -23.75 -8.35 -17.85
N LEU A 185 -22.54 -8.18 -18.41
CA LEU A 185 -21.59 -7.14 -17.99
C LEU A 185 -22.19 -5.72 -17.99
N PRO A 186 -22.96 -5.28 -19.00
CA PRO A 186 -23.64 -3.98 -18.96
C PRO A 186 -24.60 -3.80 -17.77
N ASP A 187 -25.34 -4.83 -17.39
CA ASP A 187 -26.32 -4.74 -16.30
C ASP A 187 -25.63 -4.80 -14.92
N ASN A 188 -24.55 -5.58 -14.82
CA ASN A 188 -23.67 -5.59 -13.65
C ASN A 188 -23.00 -4.24 -13.45
N ALA A 189 -22.46 -3.64 -14.53
CA ALA A 189 -21.85 -2.31 -14.49
C ALA A 189 -22.84 -1.24 -13.99
N LYS A 190 -24.07 -1.20 -14.53
CA LYS A 190 -25.12 -0.26 -14.05
C LYS A 190 -25.37 -0.41 -12.56
N THR A 191 -25.43 -1.65 -12.07
CA THR A 191 -25.66 -1.93 -10.64
C THR A 191 -24.48 -1.46 -9.81
N ILE A 192 -23.25 -1.77 -10.21
CA ILE A 192 -22.03 -1.35 -9.51
C ILE A 192 -21.90 0.18 -9.47
N TYR A 193 -22.18 0.86 -10.57
CA TYR A 193 -22.15 2.33 -10.63
C TYR A 193 -23.26 3.01 -9.81
N SER A 194 -24.37 2.31 -9.53
CA SER A 194 -25.42 2.83 -8.63
C SER A 194 -25.10 2.71 -7.14
N LEU A 195 -24.11 1.90 -6.77
CA LEU A 195 -23.63 1.82 -5.39
C LEU A 195 -22.94 3.13 -5.00
N ASP A 196 -23.00 3.53 -3.72
CA ASP A 196 -22.16 4.62 -3.22
C ASP A 196 -20.68 4.24 -3.15
N GLU A 197 -19.83 5.19 -2.76
CA GLU A 197 -18.38 4.99 -2.75
C GLU A 197 -17.92 3.93 -1.76
N GLU A 198 -18.51 3.87 -0.57
CA GLU A 198 -18.13 2.87 0.45
C GLU A 198 -18.45 1.45 -0.04
N HIS A 199 -19.66 1.25 -0.57
CA HIS A 199 -20.06 -0.05 -1.12
C HIS A 199 -19.22 -0.46 -2.33
N ARG A 200 -18.80 0.48 -3.19
CA ARG A 200 -17.88 0.17 -4.29
C ARG A 200 -16.48 -0.23 -3.80
N GLN A 201 -15.98 0.39 -2.74
CA GLN A 201 -14.68 0.02 -2.15
C GLN A 201 -14.72 -1.38 -1.54
N VAL A 202 -15.78 -1.71 -0.80
CA VAL A 202 -15.97 -3.06 -0.26
C VAL A 202 -16.04 -4.10 -1.38
N LEU A 203 -16.84 -3.84 -2.43
CA LEU A 203 -16.95 -4.76 -3.56
C LEU A 203 -15.60 -4.98 -4.26
N ARG A 204 -14.79 -3.93 -4.43
CA ARG A 204 -13.43 -4.05 -4.99
C ARG A 204 -12.51 -4.88 -4.10
N ALA A 205 -12.60 -4.71 -2.78
CA ALA A 205 -11.80 -5.48 -1.83
C ALA A 205 -12.18 -6.97 -1.82
N CYS A 206 -13.44 -7.32 -2.09
CA CYS A 206 -13.89 -8.71 -2.21
C CYS A 206 -13.51 -9.37 -3.55
N ALA A 207 -13.17 -8.58 -4.57
CA ALA A 207 -12.83 -9.08 -5.91
C ALA A 207 -11.32 -9.23 -6.16
N LEU A 208 -10.49 -8.86 -5.18
CA LEU A 208 -9.02 -9.03 -5.16
C LEU A 208 -8.64 -10.20 -4.25
#